data_AF-A0A8C3JLR7-F1
#
_entry.id   AF-A0A8C3JLR7-F1
#
_cell.length_a   1.000
_cell.length_b   1.000
_cell.length_c   1.000
_cell.angle_alpha   90.00
_cell.angle_beta   90.00
_cell.angle_gamma   90.00
#
_symmetry.space_group_name_H-M   'P 1'
#
loop_
_entity.id
_entity.type
_entity.pdbx_description
1 polymer ?
#
loop_
_entity_poly.entity_id
_entity_poly.type
_entity_poly.pdbx_seq_one_letter_code
_entity_poly.pdbx_strand_id
1 'polypeptide(L)'
;MTCSLVAKQKPFLVAWQWEHLQEWLHVKHGHSGRKDMYKEAISRGWAVTRELHNTVVSTCRQCQTHLEKHNPLKDQPLHLRTNKGLWQMWQIDYIGPF
;
A
#
# COMPACT_ATOMS: atom_id res chain seq x y z
N MET A 1 -4.90 -56.10 1.74
CA MET A 1 -5.99 -55.32 1.14
C MET A 1 -5.74 -53.86 1.49
N THR A 2 -5.19 -53.10 0.55
CA THR A 2 -4.88 -51.66 0.68
C THR A 2 -6.17 -50.87 0.52
N CYS A 3 -6.60 -50.17 1.57
CA CYS A 3 -7.72 -49.24 1.50
C CYS A 3 -7.17 -47.82 1.45
N SER A 4 -7.37 -47.20 0.29
CA SER A 4 -7.13 -45.80 -0.04
C SER A 4 -7.80 -44.86 0.96
N LEU A 5 -7.24 -43.65 1.15
CA LEU A 5 -7.94 -42.36 1.14
C LEU A 5 -6.94 -41.24 1.48
N VAL A 6 -6.29 -40.71 0.44
CA VAL A 6 -5.58 -39.42 0.53
C VAL A 6 -6.66 -38.35 0.69
N ALA A 7 -6.84 -37.89 1.93
CA ALA A 7 -7.76 -36.82 2.27
C ALA A 7 -7.28 -35.50 1.66
N LYS A 8 -7.87 -35.10 0.53
CA LYS A 8 -7.85 -33.71 0.04
C LYS A 8 -8.84 -32.88 0.86
N GLN A 9 -8.38 -32.30 1.96
CA GLN A 9 -9.10 -31.32 2.81
C GLN A 9 -8.01 -30.48 3.50
N LYS A 10 -7.93 -29.14 3.54
CA LYS A 10 -8.80 -27.99 3.23
C LYS A 10 -7.88 -26.75 3.06
N PRO A 11 -7.87 -26.01 1.94
CA PRO A 11 -7.14 -24.73 1.88
C PRO A 11 -7.84 -23.58 2.64
N PHE A 12 -9.10 -23.76 3.03
CA PHE A 12 -9.95 -22.67 3.55
C PHE A 12 -9.63 -22.22 5.00
N LEU A 13 -9.08 -23.10 5.85
CA LEU A 13 -8.76 -22.75 7.25
C LEU A 13 -7.42 -22.02 7.41
N VAL A 14 -6.56 -22.09 6.40
CA VAL A 14 -5.20 -21.53 6.43
C VAL A 14 -5.20 -20.03 6.09
N ALA A 15 -6.12 -19.57 5.24
CA ALA A 15 -6.21 -18.18 4.81
C ALA A 15 -6.49 -17.19 5.96
N TRP A 16 -7.42 -17.55 6.87
CA TRP A 16 -7.82 -16.72 8.01
C TRP A 16 -6.68 -16.47 9.03
N GLN A 17 -5.71 -17.39 9.12
CA GLN A 17 -4.53 -17.19 9.96
C GLN A 17 -3.54 -16.20 9.34
N TRP A 18 -3.38 -16.23 8.02
CA TRP A 18 -2.45 -15.33 7.34
C TRP A 18 -2.95 -13.88 7.34
N GLU A 19 -4.25 -13.65 7.21
CA GLU A 19 -4.85 -12.31 7.31
C GLU A 19 -4.53 -11.65 8.64
N HIS A 20 -4.84 -12.32 9.76
CA HIS A 20 -4.54 -11.81 11.10
C HIS A 20 -3.03 -11.60 11.33
N LEU A 21 -2.18 -12.48 10.79
CA LEU A 21 -0.73 -12.32 10.89
C LEU A 21 -0.23 -11.09 10.11
N GLN A 22 -0.81 -10.82 8.94
CA GLN A 22 -0.47 -9.66 8.13
C GLN A 22 -0.99 -8.35 8.75
N GLU A 23 -2.19 -8.38 9.32
CA GLU A 23 -2.73 -7.24 10.09
C GLU A 23 -1.84 -6.92 11.29
N TRP A 24 -1.47 -7.95 12.06
CA TRP A 24 -0.53 -7.79 13.17
C TRP A 24 0.81 -7.25 12.70
N LEU A 25 1.34 -7.76 11.58
CA LEU A 25 2.62 -7.32 11.03
C LEU A 25 2.57 -5.84 10.61
N HIS A 26 1.48 -5.43 9.95
CA HIS A 26 1.24 -4.06 9.54
C HIS A 26 1.24 -3.10 10.74
N VAL A 27 0.54 -3.46 11.81
CA VAL A 27 0.46 -2.65 13.05
C VAL A 27 1.78 -2.65 13.81
N LYS A 28 2.43 -3.81 13.96
CA LYS A 28 3.69 -3.95 14.71
C LYS A 28 4.79 -3.05 14.17
N HIS A 29 4.87 -2.90 12.85
CA HIS A 29 5.86 -2.06 12.18
C HIS A 29 5.37 -0.64 11.91
N GLY A 30 4.39 -0.16 12.69
CA GLY A 30 3.93 1.23 12.62
C GLY A 30 3.31 1.59 11.28
N HIS A 31 2.41 0.74 10.76
CA HIS A 31 1.71 0.95 9.50
C HIS A 31 2.61 0.89 8.26
N SER A 32 3.54 -0.06 8.26
CA SER A 32 4.45 -0.29 7.13
C SER A 32 3.72 -0.63 5.83
N GLY A 33 4.33 -0.24 4.71
CA GLY A 33 3.76 -0.42 3.38
C GLY A 33 3.82 -1.87 2.89
N ARG A 34 2.98 -2.17 1.90
CA ARG A 34 2.85 -3.50 1.27
C ARG A 34 4.16 -4.15 0.84
N LYS A 35 5.14 -3.37 0.37
CA LYS A 35 6.42 -3.89 -0.15
C LYS A 35 7.29 -4.43 0.98
N ASP A 36 7.31 -3.74 2.11
CA ASP A 36 8.15 -4.10 3.24
C ASP A 36 7.55 -5.29 3.98
N MET A 37 6.23 -5.29 4.18
CA MET A 37 5.52 -6.46 4.70
C MET A 37 5.74 -7.71 3.83
N TYR A 38 5.68 -7.56 2.50
CA TYR A 38 5.93 -8.69 1.58
C TYR A 38 7.35 -9.24 1.71
N LYS A 39 8.37 -8.38 1.76
CA LYS A 39 9.77 -8.82 1.95
C LYS A 39 9.93 -9.60 3.25
N GLU A 40 9.33 -9.11 4.33
CA GLU A 40 9.43 -9.75 5.62
C GLU A 40 8.67 -11.08 5.68
N ALA A 41 7.47 -11.13 5.12
CA ALA A 41 6.69 -12.36 5.07
C ALA A 41 7.43 -13.47 4.30
N ILE A 42 8.08 -13.12 3.18
CA ILE A 42 8.94 -14.04 2.43
C ILE A 42 10.16 -14.46 3.26
N SER A 43 10.81 -13.54 3.98
CA SER A 43 11.95 -13.87 4.85
C SER A 43 11.58 -14.85 5.98
N ARG A 44 10.33 -14.82 6.43
CA ARG A 44 9.77 -15.71 7.46
C ARG A 44 9.21 -17.01 6.88
N GLY A 45 9.24 -17.20 5.56
CA GLY A 45 8.70 -18.38 4.87
C GLY A 45 7.17 -18.46 4.84
N TRP A 46 6.48 -17.32 4.98
CA TRP A 46 5.01 -17.28 4.99
C TRP A 46 4.45 -17.41 3.58
N ALA A 47 3.45 -18.27 3.41
CA ALA A 47 2.80 -18.53 2.12
C ALA A 47 1.71 -17.47 1.82
N VAL A 48 2.13 -16.22 1.63
CA VAL A 48 1.22 -15.07 1.44
C VAL A 48 1.37 -14.42 0.07
N THR A 49 0.24 -14.01 -0.52
CA THR A 49 0.19 -13.34 -1.82
C THR A 49 0.37 -11.83 -1.68
N ARG A 50 0.83 -11.16 -2.74
CA ARG A 50 0.91 -9.68 -2.75
C ARG A 50 -0.46 -9.03 -2.60
N GLU A 51 -1.51 -9.68 -3.08
CA GLU A 51 -2.90 -9.22 -2.98
C GLU A 51 -3.34 -9.13 -1.52
N LEU A 52 -2.99 -10.11 -0.69
CA LEU A 52 -3.32 -10.10 0.74
C LEU A 52 -2.78 -8.84 1.44
N HIS A 53 -1.55 -8.46 1.14
CA HIS A 53 -0.92 -7.26 1.70
C HIS A 53 -1.60 -5.98 1.21
N ASN A 54 -2.01 -5.94 -0.07
CA ASN A 54 -2.80 -4.82 -0.59
C ASN A 54 -4.11 -4.69 0.17
N THR A 55 -4.81 -5.80 0.39
CA THR A 55 -6.08 -5.82 1.13
C THR A 55 -5.87 -5.27 2.54
N VAL A 56 -4.94 -5.81 3.31
CA VAL A 56 -4.65 -5.39 4.70
C VAL A 56 -4.32 -3.90 4.81
N VAL A 57 -3.47 -3.38 3.93
CA VAL A 57 -3.13 -1.95 3.92
C VAL A 57 -4.34 -1.11 3.52
N SER A 58 -5.12 -1.57 2.54
CA SER A 58 -6.30 -0.85 2.06
C SER A 58 -7.45 -0.85 3.06
N THR A 59 -7.60 -1.89 3.90
CA THR A 59 -8.65 -1.99 4.93
C THR A 59 -8.24 -1.35 6.25
N CYS A 60 -6.96 -0.97 6.40
CA CYS A 60 -6.49 -0.30 7.61
C CYS A 60 -7.07 1.12 7.74
N ARG A 61 -7.99 1.30 8.69
CA ARG A 61 -8.66 2.57 8.95
C ARG A 61 -7.69 3.72 9.26
N GLN A 62 -6.62 3.47 10.02
CA GLN A 62 -5.65 4.52 10.36
C GLN A 62 -4.91 5.03 9.13
N CYS A 63 -4.48 4.12 8.25
CA CYS A 63 -3.85 4.45 6.97
C CYS A 63 -4.82 5.21 6.05
N GLN A 64 -6.07 4.77 5.96
CA GLN A 64 -7.10 5.46 5.17
C GLN A 64 -7.31 6.89 5.66
N THR A 65 -7.54 7.09 6.97
CA THR A 65 -7.76 8.43 7.54
C THR A 65 -6.54 9.33 7.35
N HIS A 66 -5.32 8.79 7.48
CA HIS A 66 -4.10 9.54 7.19
C HIS A 66 -4.03 9.96 5.72
N LEU A 67 -4.32 9.04 4.78
CA LEU A 67 -4.36 9.34 3.36
C LEU A 67 -5.42 10.39 3.03
N GLU A 68 -6.63 10.30 3.58
CA GLU A 68 -7.70 11.28 3.36
C GLU A 68 -7.34 12.69 3.85
N LYS A 69 -6.60 12.76 4.97
CA LYS A 69 -6.14 14.02 5.57
C LYS A 69 -4.98 14.64 4.82
N HIS A 70 -4.06 13.81 4.30
CA HIS A 70 -2.81 14.25 3.72
C HIS A 70 -2.70 14.01 2.21
N ASN A 71 -3.81 13.72 1.51
CA ASN A 71 -3.79 13.50 0.07
C ASN A 71 -3.38 14.81 -0.65
N PRO A 72 -2.13 14.90 -1.15
CA PRO A 72 -1.63 16.14 -1.76
C PRO A 72 -2.26 16.42 -3.12
N LEU A 73 -3.02 15.47 -3.67
CA LEU A 73 -3.73 15.56 -4.94
C LEU A 73 -5.25 15.79 -4.75
N LYS A 74 -5.71 16.00 -3.51
CA LYS A 74 -7.12 16.27 -3.23
C LYS A 74 -7.53 17.65 -3.74
N ASP A 75 -6.62 18.60 -3.65
CA ASP A 75 -6.82 19.92 -4.22
C ASP A 75 -6.64 19.83 -5.74
N GLN A 76 -7.61 20.35 -6.50
CA GLN A 76 -7.42 20.52 -7.94
C GLN A 76 -6.16 21.36 -8.15
N PRO A 77 -5.24 20.92 -9.03
CA PRO A 77 -4.07 21.73 -9.35
C PRO A 77 -4.56 23.10 -9.78
N LEU A 78 -4.22 24.12 -8.98
CA LEU A 78 -4.52 25.49 -9.33
C LEU A 78 -3.72 25.79 -10.59
N HIS A 79 -4.40 25.88 -11.74
CA HIS A 79 -3.77 26.36 -12.96
C HIS A 79 -3.22 27.75 -12.67
N LEU A 80 -1.88 27.85 -12.55
CA LEU A 80 -1.20 29.13 -12.41
C LEU A 80 -1.68 30.03 -13.56
N ARG A 81 -2.18 31.21 -13.20
CA ARG A 81 -2.97 32.12 -14.04
C ARG A 81 -2.50 32.21 -15.49
N THR A 82 -3.45 32.08 -16.40
CA THR A 82 -3.45 32.74 -17.72
C THR A 82 -3.52 34.27 -17.55
N ASN A 83 -2.46 34.91 -17.07
CA ASN A 83 -2.29 36.34 -17.32
C ASN A 83 -1.98 36.50 -18.81
N LYS A 84 -3.02 36.82 -19.60
CA LYS A 84 -2.94 36.95 -21.07
C LYS A 84 -2.33 38.28 -21.52
N GLY A 85 -2.06 39.20 -20.60
CA GLY A 85 -1.40 40.46 -20.90
C GLY A 85 0.11 40.27 -20.98
N LEU A 86 0.71 40.68 -22.10
CA LEU A 86 2.15 40.81 -22.23
C LEU A 86 2.69 41.64 -21.05
N TRP A 87 3.82 41.22 -20.47
CA TRP A 87 4.54 41.90 -19.38
C TRP A 87 3.92 41.89 -17.97
N GLN A 88 2.80 41.19 -17.75
CA GLN A 88 2.14 41.21 -16.43
C GLN A 88 2.81 40.33 -15.37
N MET A 89 3.44 39.23 -15.76
CA MET A 89 4.07 38.29 -14.83
C MET A 89 5.14 37.46 -15.55
N TRP A 90 6.31 37.33 -14.92
CA TRP A 90 7.41 36.51 -15.40
C TRP A 90 7.79 35.51 -14.32
N GLN A 91 7.89 34.23 -14.68
CA GLN A 91 8.49 33.20 -13.83
C GLN A 91 9.92 32.99 -14.33
N ILE A 92 10.89 33.41 -13.55
CA ILE A 92 12.32 33.28 -13.85
C ILE A 92 12.88 32.33 -12.81
N ASP A 93 13.54 31.27 -13.26
CA ASP A 93 14.22 30.31 -12.39
C ASP A 93 15.59 29.97 -12.98
N TYR A 94 16.56 29.74 -12.11
CA TYR A 94 17.92 29.39 -12.50
C TYR A 94 18.09 27.87 -12.43
N ILE A 95 18.59 27.25 -13.50
CA ILE A 95 18.83 25.81 -13.54
C ILE A 95 20.31 25.53 -13.31
N GLY A 96 20.64 25.00 -12.13
CA GLY A 96 21.86 24.23 -11.82
C GLY A 96 23.20 24.97 -11.90
N PRO A 97 24.28 24.40 -11.33
CA PRO A 97 25.56 25.09 -11.23
C PRO A 97 26.22 25.15 -12.61
N PHE A 98 26.77 26.31 -12.94
CA PHE A 98 27.65 26.49 -14.09
C PHE A 98 29.08 26.06 -13.74
#